data_AF-A0A7X7YQD3-F1
#
_entry.id   AF-A0A7X7YQD3-F1
#
_cell.length_a   1.000
_cell.length_b   1.000
_cell.length_c   1.000
_cell.angle_alpha   90.00
_cell.angle_beta   90.00
_cell.angle_gamma   90.00
#
_symmetry.space_group_name_H-M   'P 1'
#
loop_
_entity.id
_entity.type
_entity.pdbx_description
1 polymer ?
#
loop_
_entity_poly.entity_id
_entity_poly.type
_entity_poly.pdbx_seq_one_letter_code
_entity_poly.pdbx_strand_id
1 'polypeptide(L)' 'MKRDARKAAKLTNESIRQTHELKLKEAEKTFNKAQEIIQKYEENRKSEEFFREYQRYRDNERRLPPE' A
#
# COMPACT_ATOMS: atom_id res chain seq x y z
N MET A 1 2.80 7.74 -10.98
CA MET A 1 3.09 6.28 -10.97
C MET A 1 4.05 5.86 -9.85
N LYS A 2 5.39 6.02 -9.94
CA LYS A 2 6.31 5.55 -8.87
C LYS A 2 6.04 6.17 -7.49
N ARG A 3 5.73 7.48 -7.45
CA ARG A 3 5.30 8.17 -6.22
C ARG A 3 3.99 7.62 -5.67
N ASP A 4 3.06 7.27 -6.56
CA ASP A 4 1.76 6.70 -6.18
C ASP A 4 1.91 5.26 -5.70
N ALA A 5 2.76 4.45 -6.33
CA ALA A 5 3.09 3.11 -5.91
C ALA A 5 3.70 3.10 -4.49
N ARG A 6 4.64 4.01 -4.21
CA ARG A 6 5.18 4.24 -2.85
C ARG A 6 4.09 4.65 -1.87
N LYS A 7 3.21 5.57 -2.27
CA LYS A 7 2.14 6.06 -1.40
C LYS A 7 1.13 4.96 -1.07
N ALA A 8 0.70 4.18 -2.08
CA ALA A 8 -0.17 3.03 -1.90
C ALA A 8 0.48 1.99 -0.98
N ALA A 9 1.75 1.65 -1.21
CA ALA A 9 2.48 0.71 -0.36
C ALA A 9 2.56 1.17 1.11
N LYS A 10 2.88 2.45 1.34
CA LYS A 10 2.94 3.03 2.68
C LYS A 10 1.57 2.97 3.39
N LEU A 11 0.50 3.35 2.69
CA LEU A 11 -0.86 3.28 3.23
C LEU A 11 -1.27 1.84 3.55
N THR A 12 -0.92 0.88 2.68
CA THR A 12 -1.17 -0.54 2.94
C THR A 12 -0.42 -1.00 4.20
N ASN A 13 0.87 -0.69 4.33
CA ASN A 13 1.64 -1.06 5.52
C ASN A 13 1.13 -0.39 6.80
N GLU A 14 0.70 0.87 6.71
CA GLU A 14 0.07 1.59 7.81
C GLU A 14 -1.26 0.95 8.23
N SER A 15 -2.09 0.53 7.26
CA SER A 15 -3.34 -0.18 7.57
C SER A 15 -3.11 -1.53 8.26
N ILE A 16 -2.03 -2.23 7.91
CA ILE A 16 -1.62 -3.47 8.56
C ILE A 16 -1.19 -3.18 10.01
N ARG A 17 -0.36 -2.15 10.25
CA ARG A 17 0.00 -1.72 11.61
C ARG A 17 -1.23 -1.35 12.44
N GLN A 18 -2.15 -0.58 11.89
CA GLN A 18 -3.41 -0.23 12.56
C GLN A 18 -4.26 -1.48 12.88
N THR A 19 -4.27 -2.48 11.99
CA THR A 19 -4.93 -3.76 12.26
C THR A 19 -4.29 -4.50 13.44
N HIS A 20 -2.95 -4.51 13.52
CA HIS A 20 -2.23 -5.09 14.68
C HIS A 20 -2.53 -4.34 15.99
N GLU A 21 -2.76 -3.03 15.94
CA GLU A 21 -3.17 -2.21 17.08
C GLU A 21 -4.68 -2.29 17.39
N LEU A 22 -5.43 -3.18 16.72
CA LEU A 22 -6.90 -3.32 16.83
C LEU A 22 -7.70 -2.06 16.44
N LYS A 23 -7.08 -1.11 15.73
CA LYS A 23 -7.71 0.12 15.22
C LYS A 23 -8.41 -0.14 13.89
N LEU A 24 -9.36 -1.08 13.88
CA LEU A 24 -9.96 -1.64 12.66
C LEU A 24 -10.63 -0.58 11.76
N LYS A 25 -11.35 0.39 12.33
CA LYS A 25 -11.99 1.47 11.56
C LYS A 25 -10.98 2.40 10.88
N GLU A 26 -9.83 2.62 11.50
CA GLU A 26 -8.76 3.44 10.92
C GLU A 26 -8.02 2.63 9.85
N ALA A 27 -7.74 1.36 10.14
CA ALA A 27 -7.14 0.43 9.20
C ALA A 27 -7.95 0.35 7.90
N GLU A 28 -9.27 0.20 7.99
CA GLU A 28 -10.16 0.15 6.84
C GLU A 28 -10.11 1.45 6.02
N LYS A 29 -10.20 2.62 6.67
CA LYS A 29 -10.08 3.92 5.99
C LYS A 29 -8.74 4.08 5.28
N THR A 30 -7.65 3.67 5.93
CA THR A 30 -6.30 3.76 5.38
C THR A 30 -6.13 2.81 4.20
N PHE A 31 -6.66 1.59 4.31
CA PHE A 31 -6.65 0.60 3.23
C PHE A 31 -7.46 1.06 2.02
N ASN A 32 -8.65 1.65 2.24
CA ASN A 32 -9.47 2.18 1.16
C ASN A 32 -8.75 3.28 0.37
N LYS A 33 -8.00 4.16 1.04
CA LYS A 33 -7.14 5.16 0.36
C LYS A 33 -6.04 4.52 -0.49
N ALA A 34 -5.48 3.38 -0.05
CA ALA A 34 -4.51 2.64 -0.86
C ALA A 34 -5.20 2.04 -2.10
N GLN A 35 -6.38 1.45 -1.92
CA GLN A 35 -7.18 0.85 -2.99
C GLN A 35 -7.58 1.87 -4.07
N GLU A 36 -8.00 3.08 -3.68
CA GLU A 36 -8.30 4.16 -4.64
C GLU A 36 -7.12 4.51 -5.54
N ILE A 37 -5.89 4.40 -5.02
CA ILE A 37 -4.69 4.64 -5.82
C ILE A 37 -4.44 3.44 -6.74
N ILE A 38 -4.56 2.22 -6.23
CA ILE A 38 -4.32 0.99 -6.99
C ILE A 38 -5.29 0.87 -8.17
N GLN A 39 -6.59 1.10 -7.95
CA GLN A 39 -7.63 0.99 -8.98
C GLN A 39 -7.38 1.92 -10.18
N LYS A 40 -6.88 3.15 -9.95
CA LYS A 40 -6.50 4.09 -11.03
C LYS A 40 -5.47 3.52 -12.01
N TYR A 41 -4.68 2.55 -11.55
CA TYR A 41 -3.62 1.92 -12.34
C TYR A 41 -3.99 0.52 -12.84
N GLU A 42 -5.02 -0.16 -12.30
CA GLU A 42 -5.53 -1.43 -12.84
C GLU A 42 -6.21 -1.25 -14.20
N GLU A 43 -6.95 -0.16 -14.39
CA GLU A 43 -7.72 0.10 -15.61
C GLU A 43 -6.84 0.50 -16.81
N ASN A 44 -5.60 0.92 -16.55
CA ASN A 44 -4.65 1.34 -17.57
C ASN A 44 -3.57 0.28 -17.72
N ARG A 45 -3.31 -0.23 -18.93
CA ARG A 45 -2.24 -1.21 -19.28
C ARG A 45 -0.80 -0.83 -18.85
N LYS A 46 -0.61 0.25 -18.10
CA LYS A 46 0.61 0.66 -17.36
C LYS A 46 0.65 0.10 -15.93
N SER A 47 -0.25 -0.83 -15.61
CA SER A 47 -0.39 -1.49 -14.32
C SER A 47 0.88 -2.22 -13.87
N GLU A 48 1.60 -2.90 -14.77
CA GLU A 48 2.73 -3.76 -14.40
C GLU A 48 3.88 -3.03 -13.70
N GLU A 49 4.34 -1.89 -14.23
CA GLU A 49 5.45 -1.15 -13.59
C GLU A 49 4.98 -0.51 -12.26
N PHE A 50 3.72 -0.09 -12.18
CA PHE A 50 3.13 0.37 -10.91
C PHE A 50 3.11 -0.75 -9.87
N PHE A 51 2.59 -1.93 -10.23
CA PHE A 51 2.46 -3.07 -9.33
C PHE A 51 3.81 -3.62 -8.89
N ARG A 52 4.79 -3.66 -9.80
CA ARG A 52 6.16 -4.07 -9.47
C ARG A 52 6.79 -3.15 -8.43
N GLU A 53 6.67 -1.84 -8.60
CA GLU A 53 7.17 -0.88 -7.61
C GLU A 53 6.37 -0.94 -6.30
N TYR A 54 5.04 -1.04 -6.37
CA TYR A 54 4.16 -1.16 -5.19
C TYR A 54 4.53 -2.38 -4.34
N GLN A 55 4.65 -3.56 -4.96
CA GLN A 55 5.07 -4.79 -4.29
C GLN A 55 6.46 -4.62 -3.67
N ARG A 56 7.40 -4.03 -4.41
CA ARG A 56 8.76 -3.78 -3.92
C ARG A 56 8.77 -2.92 -2.66
N TYR A 57 8.01 -1.82 -2.58
CA TYR A 57 7.98 -1.00 -1.36
C TYR A 57 7.24 -1.68 -0.21
N ARG A 58 6.08 -2.27 -0.50
CA ARG A 58 5.26 -2.97 0.51
C ARG A 58 6.06 -4.07 1.19
N ASP A 59 6.75 -4.89 0.40
CA ASP A 59 7.46 -6.07 0.89
C ASP A 59 8.85 -5.74 1.46
N ASN A 60 9.52 -4.68 0.98
CA ASN A 60 10.80 -4.25 1.56
C ASN A 60 10.63 -3.58 2.93
N GLU A 61 9.57 -2.80 3.17
CA GLU A 61 9.29 -2.29 4.52
C GLU A 61 8.96 -3.41 5.52
N ARG A 62 8.45 -4.57 5.05
CA ARG A 62 8.27 -5.77 5.88
C ARG A 62 9.57 -6.52 6.21
N ARG A 63 10.65 -6.30 5.45
CA ARG A 63 11.95 -6.96 5.66
C ARG A 63 12.83 -6.27 6.70
N LEU A 64 12.49 -5.04 7.09
CA LEU A 64 13.12 -4.40 8.23
C LEU A 64 12.48 -4.95 9.51
N PRO A 65 13.26 -5.52 10.45
CA PRO A 65 12.72 -5.97 11.72
C PRO A 65 12.10 -4.76 12.45
N PRO A 66 11.03 -4.96 13.24
CA PRO A 66 10.63 -3.95 14.21
C PRO A 66 11.81 -3.75 15.17
N GLU A 67 12.32 -2.51 15.26
CA GLU A 67 13.24 -2.08 16.33
C GLU A 67 12.56 -2.18 17.70
#